data_AF-A0A1H4DLN0-F1
#
_entry.id   AF-A0A1H4DLN0-F1
#
_cell.length_a   1.000
_cell.length_b   1.000
_cell.length_c   1.000
_cell.angle_alpha   90.00
_cell.angle_beta   90.00
_cell.angle_gamma   90.00
#
_symmetry.space_group_name_H-M   'P 1'
#
loop_
_entity.id
_entity.type
_entity.pdbx_description
1 polymer ?
#
loop_
_entity_poly.entity_id
_entity_poly.type
_entity_poly.pdbx_seq_one_letter_code
_entity_poly.pdbx_strand_id
1 'polypeptide(L)'
;MSGEYDSLNHNYVSHSGRKRRNRRNRRKKQIIIAAASIAAVVVLVGTVVFVVKHNAGNDETQIAAEELEAKNQIAEESKDTEAEDDVVIEVVEDTEEAEAEETDDTSDDVASADPGAATGAEKGATVDVAQVVSASSVGENASITYGIDVSKFQGTIDWAQAASSGINFAMVRVGYRDKGTGEIKADSNAKYNMQEAEKNGIKIGAYFFSTAVTKEEAIEEADWVANYIAKYPITYPVGYNCEGFENNSSRQFGLTKDERSSIAIAFLNEVYKKGYTPIFYASRNELNGDTKWNTSEIQKNYKIWMAWYNQDTSNLATGPATSFKYAMWQYTNQGTVAGIPKKVDVDVAYFGYNGTEAAKDTSERETAQADVEALMKFTDANETVTAKSKTNLRDKPSQGSDSTVKVTLTNGQTATRTGISNSGWSRVVYDGATYYAVSSYLTTDLSAKAPETAPQPASPEPAPAPATDTQEAAEATPQAAPGFKTKFTDCNEVITAKERVNLRSKPSVTDADSTVVATLYAGTSAVRTGYNSEYGWSRIEYNGQVLYCVSSYIKVVE
;
A
#
# COMPACT_ATOMS: atom_id res chain seq x y z
N MET A 1 -63.99 27.97 -53.34
CA MET A 1 -63.41 27.08 -52.31
C MET A 1 -62.01 27.56 -52.00
N SER A 2 -61.87 28.49 -51.04
CA SER A 2 -60.56 28.96 -50.56
C SER A 2 -60.80 29.83 -49.33
N GLY A 3 -60.92 29.20 -48.17
CA GLY A 3 -61.22 29.91 -46.93
C GLY A 3 -61.32 28.94 -45.77
N GLU A 4 -60.19 28.37 -45.38
CA GLU A 4 -59.92 27.77 -44.05
C GLU A 4 -58.54 27.07 -44.10
N TYR A 5 -57.43 27.82 -44.06
CA TYR A 5 -56.11 27.22 -43.76
C TYR A 5 -55.09 28.20 -43.13
N ASP A 6 -55.51 29.38 -42.66
CA ASP A 6 -54.57 30.42 -42.20
C ASP A 6 -54.69 30.83 -40.72
N SER A 7 -55.43 30.09 -39.89
CA SER A 7 -55.61 30.42 -38.46
C SER A 7 -54.92 29.48 -37.46
N LEU A 8 -54.20 28.44 -37.93
CA LEU A 8 -53.56 27.46 -37.03
C LEU A 8 -52.04 27.61 -36.87
N ASN A 9 -51.37 28.48 -37.65
CA ASN A 9 -49.90 28.57 -37.61
C ASN A 9 -49.32 29.75 -36.80
N HIS A 10 -50.15 30.66 -36.28
CA HIS A 10 -49.67 31.81 -35.50
C HIS A 10 -49.65 31.60 -33.97
N ASN A 11 -50.29 30.56 -33.44
CA ASN A 11 -50.33 30.30 -32.00
C ASN A 11 -49.28 29.29 -31.48
N TYR A 12 -48.58 28.56 -32.36
CA TYR A 12 -47.57 27.57 -31.94
C TYR A 12 -46.16 28.19 -31.80
N VAL A 13 -45.87 29.29 -32.49
CA VAL A 13 -44.53 29.93 -32.48
C VAL A 13 -44.35 30.90 -31.28
N SER A 14 -45.42 31.45 -30.71
CA SER A 14 -45.31 32.39 -29.58
C SER A 14 -45.14 31.72 -28.20
N HIS A 15 -45.66 30.50 -28.02
CA HIS A 15 -45.59 29.77 -26.75
C HIS A 15 -44.25 29.06 -26.50
N SER A 16 -43.55 28.64 -27.56
CA SER A 16 -42.24 27.95 -27.45
C SER A 16 -41.10 28.93 -27.10
N GLY A 17 -41.14 30.16 -27.65
CA GLY A 17 -40.17 31.22 -27.36
C GLY A 17 -40.22 31.73 -25.92
N ARG A 18 -41.43 31.86 -25.35
CA ARG A 18 -41.63 32.34 -23.97
C ARG A 18 -41.18 31.31 -22.93
N LYS A 19 -41.40 30.01 -23.17
CA LYS A 19 -40.89 28.92 -22.32
C LYS A 19 -39.36 28.78 -22.36
N ARG A 20 -38.73 28.94 -23.54
CA ARG A 20 -37.24 28.91 -23.68
C ARG A 20 -36.57 30.09 -22.97
N ARG A 21 -37.13 31.30 -23.06
CA ARG A 21 -36.59 32.50 -22.41
C ARG A 21 -36.68 32.42 -20.87
N ASN A 22 -37.78 31.87 -20.33
CA ASN A 22 -37.92 31.68 -18.89
C ASN A 22 -36.99 30.59 -18.32
N ARG A 23 -36.71 29.51 -19.07
CA ARG A 23 -35.73 28.48 -18.66
C ARG A 23 -34.29 29.02 -18.64
N ARG A 24 -33.93 29.87 -19.60
CA ARG A 24 -32.59 30.47 -19.69
C ARG A 24 -32.34 31.48 -18.55
N ASN A 25 -33.36 32.24 -18.16
CA ASN A 25 -33.27 33.18 -17.03
C ASN A 25 -33.21 32.47 -15.67
N ARG A 26 -33.89 31.32 -15.50
CA ARG A 26 -33.76 30.49 -14.29
C ARG A 26 -32.37 29.87 -14.15
N ARG A 27 -31.79 29.34 -15.24
CA ARG A 27 -30.41 28.83 -15.24
C ARG A 27 -29.37 29.93 -14.94
N LYS A 28 -29.54 31.13 -15.50
CA LYS A 28 -28.66 32.27 -15.17
C LYS A 28 -28.74 32.66 -13.68
N LYS A 29 -29.94 32.70 -13.09
CA LYS A 29 -30.10 32.95 -11.64
C LYS A 29 -29.48 31.84 -10.78
N GLN A 30 -29.62 30.57 -11.16
CA GLN A 30 -29.01 29.45 -10.44
C GLN A 30 -27.47 29.47 -10.51
N ILE A 31 -26.89 29.83 -11.66
CA ILE A 31 -25.43 29.97 -11.81
C ILE A 31 -24.91 31.14 -10.96
N ILE A 32 -25.61 32.27 -10.91
CA ILE A 32 -25.22 33.42 -10.09
C ILE A 32 -25.28 33.08 -8.59
N ILE A 33 -26.31 32.34 -8.15
CA ILE A 33 -26.42 31.90 -6.74
C ILE A 33 -25.31 30.90 -6.41
N ALA A 34 -25.02 29.93 -7.29
CA ALA A 34 -23.94 28.97 -7.07
C ALA A 34 -22.55 29.63 -7.04
N ALA A 35 -22.30 30.62 -7.92
CA ALA A 35 -21.06 31.38 -7.92
C ALA A 35 -20.89 32.24 -6.66
N ALA A 36 -21.98 32.83 -6.14
CA ALA A 36 -21.97 33.58 -4.89
C ALA A 36 -21.68 32.66 -3.67
N SER A 37 -22.22 31.44 -3.67
CA SER A 37 -21.94 30.44 -2.62
C SER A 37 -20.48 29.98 -2.63
N ILE A 38 -19.88 29.77 -3.81
CA ILE A 38 -18.47 29.38 -3.94
C ILE A 38 -17.55 30.52 -3.48
N ALA A 39 -17.86 31.76 -3.85
CA ALA A 39 -17.09 32.92 -3.39
C ALA A 39 -17.14 33.08 -1.86
N ALA A 40 -18.29 32.83 -1.23
CA ALA A 40 -18.42 32.88 0.22
C ALA A 40 -17.57 31.81 0.92
N VAL A 41 -17.49 30.59 0.36
CA VAL A 41 -16.65 29.50 0.90
C VAL A 41 -15.17 29.80 0.75
N VAL A 42 -14.73 30.36 -0.38
CA VAL A 42 -13.32 30.74 -0.60
C VAL A 42 -12.87 31.83 0.37
N VAL A 43 -13.73 32.82 0.66
CA VAL A 43 -13.44 33.86 1.68
C VAL A 43 -13.32 33.25 3.07
N LEU A 44 -14.20 32.29 3.42
CA LEU A 44 -14.21 31.64 4.72
C LEU A 44 -12.96 30.76 4.94
N VAL A 45 -12.54 30.01 3.92
CA VAL A 45 -11.30 29.20 3.96
C VAL A 45 -10.07 30.12 4.02
N GLY A 46 -10.06 31.22 3.27
CA GLY A 46 -8.99 32.22 3.32
C GLY A 46 -8.82 32.83 4.72
N THR A 47 -9.92 33.14 5.41
CA THR A 47 -9.88 33.65 6.78
C THR A 47 -9.39 32.62 7.80
N VAL A 48 -9.73 31.34 7.63
CA VAL A 48 -9.26 30.26 8.53
C VAL A 48 -7.76 30.04 8.36
N VAL A 49 -7.25 30.01 7.12
CA VAL A 49 -5.80 29.86 6.86
C VAL A 49 -5.02 31.07 7.38
N PHE A 50 -5.55 32.29 7.26
CA PHE A 50 -4.91 33.48 7.80
C PHE A 50 -4.80 33.46 9.33
N VAL A 51 -5.85 32.99 10.04
CA VAL A 51 -5.85 32.86 11.50
C VAL A 51 -4.90 31.76 11.98
N VAL A 52 -4.85 30.61 11.28
CA VAL A 52 -3.91 29.51 11.61
C VAL A 52 -2.46 29.95 11.39
N LYS A 53 -2.18 30.71 10.33
CA LYS A 53 -0.82 31.18 10.01
C LYS A 53 -0.35 32.32 10.92
N HIS A 54 -1.26 33.05 11.58
CA HIS A 54 -0.91 34.14 12.49
C HIS A 54 -0.82 33.72 13.97
N ASN A 55 -1.38 32.56 14.33
CA ASN A 55 -1.24 31.98 15.68
C ASN A 55 -0.01 31.06 15.84
N ALA A 56 0.67 30.69 14.77
CA ALA A 56 1.92 29.95 14.80
C ALA A 56 3.11 30.93 14.69
N GLY A 57 3.39 31.63 15.78
CA GLY A 57 4.55 32.53 15.90
C GLY A 57 5.49 32.09 17.00
N ASN A 58 6.75 31.86 16.61
CA ASN A 58 7.99 31.77 17.40
C ASN A 58 8.16 30.56 18.34
N ASP A 59 8.88 29.53 17.88
CA ASP A 59 10.03 28.93 18.59
C ASP A 59 10.64 27.78 17.74
N GLU A 60 11.45 28.14 16.75
CA GLU A 60 12.35 27.18 16.05
C GLU A 60 13.73 27.81 15.94
N THR A 61 14.57 27.67 16.97
CA THR A 61 16.03 27.84 16.80
C THR A 61 16.91 27.20 17.88
N GLN A 62 16.40 26.30 18.75
CA GLN A 62 17.24 25.75 19.84
C GLN A 62 17.13 24.25 20.16
N ILE A 63 16.54 23.41 19.29
CA ILE A 63 16.42 21.95 19.53
C ILE A 63 17.35 21.09 18.64
N ALA A 64 18.08 21.69 17.70
CA ALA A 64 18.91 20.94 16.75
C ALA A 64 20.34 20.58 17.24
N ALA A 65 20.74 20.99 18.45
CA ALA A 65 22.13 20.84 18.91
C ALA A 65 22.36 19.72 19.96
N GLU A 66 21.33 19.24 20.65
CA GLU A 66 21.48 18.21 21.71
C GLU A 66 21.18 16.77 21.22
N GLU A 67 20.63 16.60 20.00
CA GLU A 67 20.28 15.27 19.46
C GLU A 67 21.45 14.57 18.73
N LEU A 68 22.58 15.26 18.54
CA LEU A 68 23.76 14.70 17.87
C LEU A 68 24.72 13.98 18.85
N GLU A 69 24.72 14.36 20.13
CA GLU A 69 25.64 13.77 21.13
C GLU A 69 25.11 12.46 21.75
N ALA A 70 23.79 12.23 21.74
CA ALA A 70 23.19 11.00 22.25
C ALA A 70 23.27 9.80 21.27
N LYS A 71 23.59 10.04 19.99
CA LYS A 71 23.70 8.97 18.97
C LYS A 71 25.05 8.28 18.93
N ASN A 72 26.11 8.88 19.47
CA ASN A 72 27.46 8.31 19.46
C ASN A 72 27.78 7.36 20.63
N GLN A 73 26.88 7.17 21.60
CA GLN A 73 27.13 6.31 22.78
C GLN A 73 26.38 4.95 22.79
N ILE A 74 25.59 4.63 21.76
CA ILE A 74 24.81 3.37 21.72
C ILE A 74 25.43 2.32 20.76
N ALA A 75 26.52 2.65 20.06
CA ALA A 75 27.11 1.79 19.03
C ALA A 75 28.09 0.69 19.53
N GLU A 76 28.34 0.54 20.84
CA GLU A 76 29.34 -0.45 21.34
C GLU A 76 28.79 -1.68 22.10
N GLU A 77 27.49 -1.82 22.34
CA GLU A 77 26.96 -3.01 23.06
C GLU A 77 25.76 -3.67 22.36
N SER A 78 26.02 -4.42 21.28
CA SER A 78 25.29 -5.67 20.96
C SER A 78 25.91 -6.39 19.76
N LYS A 79 26.89 -7.26 20.03
CA LYS A 79 27.23 -8.40 19.17
C LYS A 79 26.57 -9.64 19.77
N ASP A 80 25.57 -10.19 19.08
CA ASP A 80 25.41 -11.62 18.77
C ASP A 80 23.95 -12.00 18.40
N THR A 81 23.85 -12.83 17.34
CA THR A 81 22.74 -13.68 16.85
C THR A 81 21.59 -13.11 15.97
N GLU A 82 21.71 -13.45 14.67
CA GLU A 82 20.74 -13.90 13.66
C GLU A 82 19.66 -12.97 13.05
N ALA A 83 20.08 -12.32 11.94
CA ALA A 83 19.53 -12.29 10.58
C ALA A 83 18.00 -12.18 10.35
N GLU A 84 17.54 -10.98 10.01
CA GLU A 84 17.02 -10.59 8.67
C GLU A 84 16.99 -9.05 8.61
N ASP A 85 17.79 -8.45 7.72
CA ASP A 85 17.99 -7.00 7.66
C ASP A 85 17.01 -6.29 6.72
N ASP A 86 16.36 -5.26 7.27
CA ASP A 86 15.79 -4.11 6.56
C ASP A 86 16.90 -3.33 5.85
N VAL A 87 16.76 -3.09 4.54
CA VAL A 87 17.73 -2.31 3.76
C VAL A 87 17.50 -0.82 4.01
N VAL A 88 18.39 -0.20 4.79
CA VAL A 88 18.54 1.26 4.92
C VAL A 88 19.58 1.73 3.91
N ILE A 89 19.21 2.74 3.10
CA ILE A 89 20.05 3.33 2.05
C ILE A 89 20.98 4.38 2.69
N GLU A 90 22.30 4.19 2.60
CA GLU A 90 23.31 5.20 2.94
C GLU A 90 24.12 5.57 1.70
N VAL A 91 24.27 6.87 1.43
CA VAL A 91 24.93 7.46 0.25
C VAL A 91 26.22 8.13 0.72
N VAL A 92 27.34 7.84 0.07
CA VAL A 92 28.62 8.55 0.28
C VAL A 92 29.12 9.06 -1.07
N GLU A 93 29.49 10.34 -1.11
CA GLU A 93 29.96 11.10 -2.28
C GLU A 93 31.45 10.87 -2.61
N ASP A 94 31.76 11.09 -3.89
CA ASP A 94 32.98 10.85 -4.68
C ASP A 94 34.19 11.76 -4.42
N THR A 95 35.34 11.35 -4.97
CA THR A 95 36.35 12.13 -5.76
C THR A 95 37.49 11.16 -6.17
N GLU A 96 38.19 11.18 -7.31
CA GLU A 96 38.39 12.09 -8.46
C GLU A 96 39.08 11.32 -9.64
N GLU A 97 38.87 11.82 -10.87
CA GLU A 97 39.61 11.84 -12.17
C GLU A 97 40.78 10.87 -12.56
N ALA A 98 40.78 10.43 -13.84
CA ALA A 98 41.80 10.80 -14.86
C ALA A 98 41.54 10.19 -16.28
N GLU A 99 41.85 10.97 -17.32
CA GLU A 99 41.71 10.74 -18.77
C GLU A 99 42.82 9.86 -19.40
N ALA A 100 42.57 9.22 -20.57
CA ALA A 100 43.41 9.36 -21.79
C ALA A 100 43.00 8.45 -23.00
N GLU A 101 42.88 9.13 -24.14
CA GLU A 101 42.97 8.85 -25.60
C GLU A 101 43.18 7.46 -26.24
N GLU A 102 42.32 7.20 -27.25
CA GLU A 102 42.50 6.78 -28.67
C GLU A 102 43.80 6.09 -29.16
N THR A 103 43.64 4.97 -29.89
CA THR A 103 44.28 4.74 -31.22
C THR A 103 43.53 3.67 -32.05
N ASP A 104 43.26 4.02 -33.30
CA ASP A 104 42.80 3.21 -34.45
C ASP A 104 43.95 2.37 -35.06
N ASP A 105 43.67 1.12 -35.48
CA ASP A 105 44.30 0.55 -36.69
C ASP A 105 43.52 -0.67 -37.23
N THR A 106 43.43 -0.70 -38.56
CA THR A 106 42.62 -1.56 -39.43
C THR A 106 43.37 -2.79 -39.97
N SER A 107 42.66 -3.89 -40.26
CA SER A 107 42.98 -4.79 -41.38
C SER A 107 41.84 -5.73 -41.77
N ASP A 108 41.53 -5.73 -43.08
CA ASP A 108 40.62 -6.57 -43.90
C ASP A 108 40.91 -8.09 -43.80
N ASP A 109 40.15 -9.10 -44.26
CA ASP A 109 39.03 -9.41 -45.19
C ASP A 109 38.47 -10.79 -44.68
N VAL A 110 37.29 -11.34 -44.96
CA VAL A 110 36.76 -11.85 -46.25
C VAL A 110 35.25 -12.14 -46.13
N ALA A 111 34.55 -11.86 -47.21
CA ALA A 111 33.11 -11.88 -47.44
C ALA A 111 32.37 -13.24 -47.39
N SER A 112 31.06 -13.16 -47.11
CA SER A 112 30.02 -13.99 -47.73
C SER A 112 28.84 -13.07 -48.08
N ALA A 113 28.60 -12.83 -49.37
CA ALA A 113 27.59 -11.91 -49.88
C ALA A 113 26.24 -12.61 -50.12
N ASP A 114 25.17 -11.96 -49.66
CA ASP A 114 23.75 -12.31 -49.85
C ASP A 114 23.21 -11.75 -51.20
N PRO A 115 22.45 -12.49 -52.03
CA PRO A 115 22.11 -12.11 -53.41
C PRO A 115 21.02 -11.03 -53.58
N GLY A 116 20.63 -10.32 -52.53
CA GLY A 116 19.47 -9.40 -52.55
C GLY A 116 19.74 -7.97 -53.05
N ALA A 117 20.99 -7.58 -53.28
CA ALA A 117 21.36 -6.18 -53.53
C ALA A 117 21.22 -5.76 -55.01
N ALA A 118 20.00 -5.72 -55.54
CA ALA A 118 19.73 -5.05 -56.81
C ALA A 118 18.27 -4.58 -56.96
N THR A 119 17.84 -3.63 -56.13
CA THR A 119 16.82 -2.64 -56.53
C THR A 119 17.16 -1.29 -55.92
N GLY A 120 17.14 -0.25 -56.75
CA GLY A 120 17.44 1.12 -56.34
C GLY A 120 16.22 1.87 -55.84
N ALA A 121 16.50 2.75 -54.86
CA ALA A 121 15.76 3.89 -54.33
C ALA A 121 14.46 3.61 -53.54
N GLU A 122 14.47 4.00 -52.25
CA GLU A 122 13.91 5.29 -51.79
C GLU A 122 14.63 5.75 -50.51
N LYS A 123 14.88 7.07 -50.38
CA LYS A 123 15.43 7.69 -49.15
C LYS A 123 14.27 8.29 -48.35
N GLY A 124 13.70 7.51 -47.44
CA GLY A 124 12.77 8.02 -46.41
C GLY A 124 13.53 8.64 -45.24
N ALA A 125 12.95 9.63 -44.56
CA ALA A 125 13.38 10.02 -43.22
C ALA A 125 13.00 8.91 -42.23
N THR A 126 13.90 8.55 -41.32
CA THR A 126 13.72 7.44 -40.37
C THR A 126 13.06 7.89 -39.06
N VAL A 127 12.11 7.06 -38.61
CA VAL A 127 11.51 6.92 -37.26
C VAL A 127 10.19 7.69 -36.96
N ASP A 128 9.14 6.93 -36.62
CA ASP A 128 8.49 6.94 -35.29
C ASP A 128 7.63 5.68 -35.20
N VAL A 129 7.84 4.87 -34.16
CA VAL A 129 6.95 3.76 -33.94
C VAL A 129 6.55 3.69 -32.49
N ALA A 130 5.24 3.78 -32.26
CA ALA A 130 4.60 3.07 -31.15
C ALA A 130 5.05 1.59 -31.03
N GLN A 131 5.78 1.05 -32.04
CA GLN A 131 6.49 -0.24 -32.12
C GLN A 131 7.97 -0.20 -31.67
N VAL A 132 8.30 0.46 -30.57
CA VAL A 132 9.45 0.00 -29.77
C VAL A 132 8.93 -1.04 -28.77
N VAL A 133 8.25 -2.05 -29.32
CA VAL A 133 7.65 -3.20 -28.64
C VAL A 133 6.34 -2.90 -27.88
N SER A 134 5.32 -2.32 -28.55
CA SER A 134 3.94 -2.35 -28.04
C SER A 134 3.15 -3.48 -28.71
N ALA A 135 2.59 -4.38 -27.90
CA ALA A 135 1.72 -5.45 -28.36
C ALA A 135 0.22 -5.13 -28.18
N SER A 136 -0.11 -3.89 -27.81
CA SER A 136 -1.48 -3.48 -27.51
C SER A 136 -2.37 -3.46 -28.76
N SER A 137 -3.57 -4.03 -28.64
CA SER A 137 -4.64 -3.99 -29.65
C SER A 137 -5.59 -2.80 -29.50
N VAL A 138 -5.63 -2.15 -28.33
CA VAL A 138 -6.54 -1.02 -28.06
C VAL A 138 -5.95 0.35 -28.34
N GLY A 139 -4.68 0.41 -28.73
CA GLY A 139 -3.98 1.65 -29.09
C GLY A 139 -3.60 2.49 -27.88
N GLU A 140 -2.31 2.81 -27.79
CA GLU A 140 -1.76 3.74 -26.81
C GLU A 140 -2.08 5.20 -27.19
N ASN A 141 -2.20 6.07 -26.19
CA ASN A 141 -2.38 7.52 -26.35
C ASN A 141 -1.52 8.29 -25.35
N ALA A 142 -1.38 9.61 -25.57
CA ALA A 142 -0.54 10.49 -24.76
C ALA A 142 -1.19 10.99 -23.46
N SER A 143 -2.25 10.33 -22.96
CA SER A 143 -2.85 10.72 -21.68
C SER A 143 -1.88 10.44 -20.54
N ILE A 144 -1.79 11.35 -19.59
CA ILE A 144 -1.10 11.10 -18.33
C ILE A 144 -2.08 10.36 -17.41
N THR A 145 -1.68 9.20 -16.92
CA THR A 145 -2.51 8.36 -16.07
C THR A 145 -1.81 8.06 -14.76
N TYR A 146 -2.60 7.91 -13.70
CA TYR A 146 -2.11 7.67 -12.34
C TYR A 146 -2.45 6.26 -11.92
N GLY A 147 -1.50 5.59 -11.32
CA GLY A 147 -1.64 4.20 -10.92
C GLY A 147 -0.98 3.91 -9.59
N ILE A 148 -1.07 2.65 -9.23
CA ILE A 148 -0.38 2.05 -8.10
C ILE A 148 0.24 0.75 -8.56
N ASP A 149 1.26 0.29 -7.88
CA ASP A 149 1.68 -1.09 -7.95
C ASP A 149 1.48 -1.81 -6.61
N VAL A 150 1.00 -3.04 -6.70
CA VAL A 150 0.48 -3.78 -5.55
C VAL A 150 0.90 -5.23 -5.57
N SER A 151 0.97 -5.81 -4.39
CA SER A 151 1.24 -7.22 -4.17
C SER A 151 0.44 -7.73 -2.98
N LYS A 152 0.71 -8.96 -2.51
CA LYS A 152 0.16 -9.45 -1.25
C LYS A 152 0.44 -8.54 -0.04
N PHE A 153 1.47 -7.68 -0.10
CA PHE A 153 1.88 -6.82 1.00
C PHE A 153 0.91 -5.67 1.30
N GLN A 154 0.00 -5.34 0.38
CA GLN A 154 -1.10 -4.40 0.64
C GLN A 154 -2.29 -5.05 1.37
N GLY A 155 -2.30 -6.37 1.54
CA GLY A 155 -3.41 -7.11 2.12
C GLY A 155 -4.66 -7.08 1.24
N THR A 156 -5.84 -7.08 1.86
CA THR A 156 -7.12 -6.99 1.13
C THR A 156 -7.43 -5.53 0.76
N ILE A 157 -7.48 -5.25 -0.54
CA ILE A 157 -7.78 -3.93 -1.10
C ILE A 157 -9.28 -3.78 -1.40
N ASP A 158 -9.89 -2.68 -0.95
CA ASP A 158 -11.19 -2.25 -1.45
C ASP A 158 -11.00 -1.48 -2.78
N TRP A 159 -11.13 -2.22 -3.88
CA TRP A 159 -10.91 -1.72 -5.22
C TRP A 159 -11.96 -0.69 -5.68
N ALA A 160 -13.16 -0.68 -5.09
CA ALA A 160 -14.17 0.32 -5.39
C ALA A 160 -13.79 1.69 -4.82
N GLN A 161 -13.24 1.71 -3.60
CA GLN A 161 -12.68 2.92 -3.01
C GLN A 161 -11.42 3.39 -3.75
N ALA A 162 -10.52 2.45 -4.11
CA ALA A 162 -9.32 2.79 -4.89
C ALA A 162 -9.69 3.43 -6.23
N ALA A 163 -10.64 2.86 -6.97
CA ALA A 163 -11.12 3.44 -8.23
C ALA A 163 -11.74 4.84 -8.02
N SER A 164 -12.54 5.00 -6.96
CA SER A 164 -13.17 6.28 -6.62
C SER A 164 -12.17 7.38 -6.22
N SER A 165 -10.94 7.00 -5.85
CA SER A 165 -9.85 7.93 -5.53
C SER A 165 -9.09 8.46 -6.75
N GLY A 166 -9.40 7.97 -7.96
CA GLY A 166 -8.81 8.44 -9.22
C GLY A 166 -7.73 7.54 -9.81
N ILE A 167 -7.50 6.34 -9.24
CA ILE A 167 -6.58 5.34 -9.79
C ILE A 167 -7.08 4.86 -11.15
N ASN A 168 -6.22 4.95 -12.17
CA ASN A 168 -6.53 4.57 -13.56
C ASN A 168 -6.02 3.18 -13.91
N PHE A 169 -4.88 2.79 -13.34
CA PHE A 169 -4.26 1.49 -13.57
C PHE A 169 -3.65 0.91 -12.30
N ALA A 170 -3.43 -0.40 -12.30
CA ALA A 170 -2.67 -1.09 -11.27
C ALA A 170 -1.65 -2.04 -11.90
N MET A 171 -0.37 -1.92 -11.54
CA MET A 171 0.66 -2.90 -11.86
C MET A 171 0.67 -3.97 -10.74
N VAL A 172 0.21 -5.18 -11.03
CA VAL A 172 0.06 -6.23 -10.01
C VAL A 172 1.26 -7.17 -10.04
N ARG A 173 1.90 -7.42 -8.89
CA ARG A 173 2.88 -8.51 -8.79
C ARG A 173 2.17 -9.83 -9.02
N VAL A 174 2.52 -10.54 -10.08
CA VAL A 174 1.87 -11.83 -10.39
C VAL A 174 2.65 -13.03 -9.83
N GLY A 175 3.95 -12.87 -9.68
CA GLY A 175 4.82 -13.89 -9.14
C GLY A 175 6.23 -13.38 -8.89
N TYR A 176 7.05 -14.28 -8.37
CA TYR A 176 8.45 -14.05 -8.08
C TYR A 176 9.22 -15.36 -8.16
N ARG A 177 10.51 -15.28 -8.47
CA ARG A 177 11.42 -16.41 -8.28
C ARG A 177 12.05 -16.32 -6.89
N ASP A 178 11.87 -17.36 -6.09
CA ASP A 178 12.29 -17.40 -4.70
C ASP A 178 13.81 -17.24 -4.57
N LYS A 179 14.25 -16.29 -3.73
CA LYS A 179 15.68 -15.98 -3.54
C LYS A 179 16.49 -17.14 -2.96
N GLY A 180 15.87 -18.06 -2.22
CA GLY A 180 16.55 -19.19 -1.61
C GLY A 180 16.49 -20.44 -2.48
N THR A 181 15.30 -20.80 -2.96
CA THR A 181 15.09 -22.06 -3.68
C THR A 181 15.21 -21.95 -5.20
N GLY A 182 15.09 -20.74 -5.76
CA GLY A 182 15.01 -20.51 -7.21
C GLY A 182 13.69 -20.96 -7.83
N GLU A 183 12.68 -21.33 -7.03
CA GLU A 183 11.36 -21.76 -7.49
C GLU A 183 10.49 -20.55 -7.87
N ILE A 184 9.76 -20.65 -8.98
CA ILE A 184 8.74 -19.65 -9.35
C ILE A 184 7.50 -19.83 -8.49
N LYS A 185 7.09 -18.77 -7.79
CA LYS A 185 5.93 -18.74 -6.91
C LYS A 185 4.97 -17.64 -7.33
N ALA A 186 3.67 -17.93 -7.26
CA ALA A 186 2.64 -16.92 -7.46
C ALA A 186 2.56 -15.98 -6.25
N ASP A 187 2.26 -14.70 -6.50
CA ASP A 187 1.79 -13.82 -5.44
C ASP A 187 0.35 -14.22 -5.06
N SER A 188 0.10 -14.46 -3.77
CA SER A 188 -1.14 -15.04 -3.30
C SER A 188 -2.37 -14.15 -3.52
N ASN A 189 -2.18 -12.84 -3.67
CA ASN A 189 -3.26 -11.89 -3.95
C ASN A 189 -3.37 -11.48 -5.41
N ALA A 190 -2.49 -11.95 -6.31
CA ALA A 190 -2.47 -11.49 -7.70
C ALA A 190 -3.81 -11.70 -8.44
N LYS A 191 -4.38 -12.91 -8.37
CA LYS A 191 -5.68 -13.19 -9.03
C LYS A 191 -6.79 -12.30 -8.47
N TYR A 192 -6.87 -12.15 -7.15
CA TYR A 192 -7.88 -11.30 -6.49
C TYR A 192 -7.74 -9.84 -6.94
N ASN A 193 -6.51 -9.31 -6.87
CA ASN A 193 -6.19 -7.94 -7.27
C ASN A 193 -6.56 -7.67 -8.73
N MET A 194 -6.19 -8.57 -9.65
CA MET A 194 -6.54 -8.43 -11.06
C MET A 194 -8.06 -8.48 -11.29
N GLN A 195 -8.78 -9.42 -10.67
CA GLN A 195 -10.24 -9.55 -10.86
C GLN A 195 -11.01 -8.35 -10.31
N GLU A 196 -10.67 -7.89 -9.10
CA GLU A 196 -11.39 -6.79 -8.48
C GLU A 196 -10.98 -5.42 -9.05
N ALA A 197 -9.73 -5.24 -9.50
CA ALA A 197 -9.34 -4.06 -10.28
C ALA A 197 -10.16 -3.96 -11.58
N GLU A 198 -10.23 -5.06 -12.35
CA GLU A 198 -10.99 -5.13 -13.61
C GLU A 198 -12.46 -4.75 -13.40
N LYS A 199 -13.09 -5.35 -12.39
CA LYS A 199 -14.49 -5.15 -12.04
C LYS A 199 -14.81 -3.70 -11.66
N ASN A 200 -13.82 -2.97 -11.14
CA ASN A 200 -13.94 -1.55 -10.79
C ASN A 200 -13.42 -0.61 -11.89
N GLY A 201 -13.12 -1.14 -13.08
CA GLY A 201 -12.70 -0.35 -14.25
C GLY A 201 -11.26 0.14 -14.21
N ILE A 202 -10.44 -0.35 -13.27
CA ILE A 202 -9.00 -0.08 -13.21
C ILE A 202 -8.29 -1.00 -14.22
N LYS A 203 -7.46 -0.41 -15.08
CA LYS A 203 -6.71 -1.15 -16.10
C LYS A 203 -5.55 -1.91 -15.45
N ILE A 204 -5.28 -3.12 -15.92
CA ILE A 204 -4.31 -4.01 -15.27
C ILE A 204 -3.01 -4.00 -16.06
N GLY A 205 -1.89 -3.84 -15.37
CA GLY A 205 -0.58 -4.32 -15.79
C GLY A 205 -0.10 -5.37 -14.81
N ALA A 206 0.99 -6.05 -15.16
CA ALA A 206 1.57 -7.10 -14.32
C ALA A 206 3.06 -6.85 -14.13
N TYR A 207 3.65 -7.35 -13.04
CA TYR A 207 5.09 -7.44 -12.94
C TYR A 207 5.53 -8.72 -12.25
N PHE A 208 6.76 -9.13 -12.53
CA PHE A 208 7.39 -10.31 -11.93
C PHE A 208 8.68 -9.89 -11.22
N PHE A 209 8.85 -10.32 -9.98
CA PHE A 209 10.09 -10.11 -9.24
C PHE A 209 11.07 -11.24 -9.56
N SER A 210 12.02 -10.96 -10.43
CA SER A 210 13.00 -11.91 -10.93
C SER A 210 14.20 -12.02 -9.99
N THR A 211 14.60 -13.26 -9.73
CA THR A 211 15.94 -13.57 -9.22
C THR A 211 16.69 -14.50 -10.18
N ALA A 212 16.32 -14.48 -11.47
CA ALA A 212 16.92 -15.30 -12.50
C ALA A 212 18.42 -15.04 -12.61
N VAL A 213 19.21 -16.11 -12.74
CA VAL A 213 20.66 -16.03 -12.91
C VAL A 213 21.13 -16.41 -14.31
N THR A 214 20.21 -16.84 -15.18
CA THR A 214 20.46 -17.15 -16.59
C THR A 214 19.34 -16.62 -17.48
N LYS A 215 19.61 -16.54 -18.79
CA LYS A 215 18.59 -16.15 -19.79
C LYS A 215 17.46 -17.19 -19.84
N GLU A 216 17.79 -18.46 -19.65
CA GLU A 216 16.83 -19.57 -19.64
C GLU A 216 15.86 -19.44 -18.47
N GLU A 217 16.35 -19.10 -17.27
CA GLU A 217 15.48 -18.83 -16.11
C GLU A 217 14.58 -17.61 -16.36
N ALA A 218 15.08 -16.56 -17.01
CA ALA A 218 14.28 -15.39 -17.36
C ALA A 218 13.20 -15.69 -18.42
N ILE A 219 13.49 -16.57 -19.38
CA ILE A 219 12.49 -17.06 -20.35
C ILE A 219 11.42 -17.92 -19.64
N GLU A 220 11.83 -18.79 -18.71
CA GLU A 220 10.91 -19.58 -17.89
C GLU A 220 9.97 -18.68 -17.07
N GLU A 221 10.49 -17.61 -16.47
CA GLU A 221 9.70 -16.61 -15.75
C GLU A 221 8.69 -15.92 -16.69
N ALA A 222 9.12 -15.49 -17.87
CA ALA A 222 8.23 -14.84 -18.84
C ALA A 222 7.13 -15.78 -19.37
N ASP A 223 7.47 -17.05 -19.64
CA ASP A 223 6.53 -18.10 -20.02
C ASP A 223 5.48 -18.33 -18.92
N TRP A 224 5.94 -18.44 -17.67
CA TRP A 224 5.07 -18.61 -16.52
C TRP A 224 4.13 -17.42 -16.35
N VAL A 225 4.65 -16.19 -16.44
CA VAL A 225 3.87 -14.95 -16.35
C VAL A 225 2.79 -14.91 -17.43
N ALA A 226 3.16 -15.15 -18.69
CA ALA A 226 2.23 -15.11 -19.81
C ALA A 226 1.07 -16.11 -19.66
N ASN A 227 1.37 -17.32 -19.17
CA ASN A 227 0.35 -18.33 -18.88
C ASN A 227 -0.55 -17.92 -17.71
N TYR A 228 0.04 -17.37 -16.64
CA TYR A 228 -0.68 -16.96 -15.44
C TYR A 228 -1.68 -15.82 -15.73
N ILE A 229 -1.30 -14.87 -16.58
CA ILE A 229 -2.09 -13.67 -16.87
C ILE A 229 -3.01 -13.83 -18.10
N ALA A 230 -2.96 -14.95 -18.82
CA ALA A 230 -3.69 -15.14 -20.09
C ALA A 230 -5.19 -14.88 -20.02
N LYS A 231 -5.82 -15.16 -18.87
CA LYS A 231 -7.26 -14.98 -18.62
C LYS A 231 -7.66 -13.59 -18.12
N TYR A 232 -6.76 -12.62 -18.20
CA TYR A 232 -6.97 -11.27 -17.69
C TYR A 232 -6.75 -10.23 -18.79
N PRO A 233 -7.48 -9.11 -18.76
CA PRO A 233 -7.33 -8.01 -19.72
C PRO A 233 -6.11 -7.14 -19.38
N ILE A 234 -4.92 -7.69 -19.59
CA ILE A 234 -3.64 -7.01 -19.35
C ILE A 234 -3.47 -5.89 -20.37
N THR A 235 -3.82 -4.67 -19.93
CA THR A 235 -3.84 -3.46 -20.76
C THR A 235 -2.56 -2.64 -20.59
N TYR A 236 -2.04 -2.56 -19.37
CA TYR A 236 -0.74 -1.97 -19.08
C TYR A 236 0.37 -3.01 -19.23
N PRO A 237 1.64 -2.57 -19.36
CA PRO A 237 2.75 -3.47 -19.64
C PRO A 237 2.97 -4.59 -18.61
N VAL A 238 3.79 -5.57 -19.01
CA VAL A 238 4.31 -6.63 -18.16
C VAL A 238 5.76 -6.29 -17.78
N GLY A 239 5.98 -6.04 -16.50
CA GLY A 239 7.23 -5.56 -15.93
C GLY A 239 8.20 -6.66 -15.53
N TYR A 240 9.47 -6.50 -15.95
CA TYR A 240 10.60 -7.16 -15.30
C TYR A 240 11.05 -6.30 -14.12
N ASN A 241 10.95 -6.81 -12.89
CA ASN A 241 11.50 -6.19 -11.69
C ASN A 241 12.64 -7.06 -11.14
N CYS A 242 13.80 -6.45 -10.86
CA CYS A 242 14.94 -7.08 -10.21
C CYS A 242 15.60 -6.04 -9.28
N GLU A 243 15.62 -6.33 -7.98
CA GLU A 243 16.16 -5.43 -6.95
C GLU A 243 17.01 -6.21 -5.95
N GLY A 244 17.95 -5.52 -5.29
CA GLY A 244 18.81 -6.13 -4.25
C GLY A 244 19.81 -7.15 -4.78
N PHE A 245 20.14 -7.11 -6.08
CA PHE A 245 21.11 -8.01 -6.71
C PHE A 245 22.55 -7.83 -6.21
N GLU A 246 22.86 -6.73 -5.53
CA GLU A 246 24.17 -6.49 -4.90
C GLU A 246 24.27 -7.08 -3.48
N ASN A 247 23.16 -7.56 -2.91
CA ASN A 247 23.18 -8.22 -1.61
C ASN A 247 23.84 -9.59 -1.72
N ASN A 248 24.74 -9.93 -0.79
CA ASN A 248 25.45 -11.21 -0.77
C ASN A 248 24.54 -12.46 -0.69
N SER A 249 23.30 -12.28 -0.24
CA SER A 249 22.26 -13.31 -0.14
C SER A 249 21.42 -13.44 -1.41
N SER A 250 21.62 -12.56 -2.40
CA SER A 250 20.94 -12.63 -3.69
C SER A 250 21.51 -13.75 -4.55
N ARG A 251 20.64 -14.46 -5.28
CA ARG A 251 21.08 -15.42 -6.32
C ARG A 251 21.89 -14.72 -7.42
N GLN A 252 21.60 -13.45 -7.66
CA GLN A 252 22.23 -12.63 -8.68
C GLN A 252 23.50 -11.95 -8.19
N PHE A 253 23.91 -12.20 -6.94
CA PHE A 253 25.16 -11.67 -6.40
C PHE A 253 26.34 -12.14 -7.26
N GLY A 254 27.19 -11.18 -7.65
CA GLY A 254 28.36 -11.44 -8.49
C GLY A 254 28.09 -11.46 -10.00
N LEU A 255 26.83 -11.41 -10.46
CA LEU A 255 26.56 -11.18 -11.87
C LEU A 255 27.10 -9.81 -12.30
N THR A 256 27.73 -9.77 -13.46
CA THR A 256 28.13 -8.51 -14.10
C THR A 256 26.91 -7.72 -14.57
N LYS A 257 27.10 -6.42 -14.81
CA LYS A 257 26.09 -5.55 -15.41
C LYS A 257 25.56 -6.12 -16.73
N ASP A 258 26.45 -6.61 -17.58
CA ASP A 258 26.11 -7.12 -18.91
C ASP A 258 25.32 -8.44 -18.83
N GLU A 259 25.69 -9.34 -17.92
CA GLU A 259 24.94 -10.57 -17.67
C GLU A 259 23.54 -10.26 -17.16
N ARG A 260 23.40 -9.41 -16.13
CA ARG A 260 22.09 -9.01 -15.60
C ARG A 260 21.23 -8.35 -16.67
N SER A 261 21.78 -7.40 -17.42
CA SER A 261 21.05 -6.71 -18.50
C SER A 261 20.61 -7.69 -19.59
N SER A 262 21.46 -8.64 -19.94
CA SER A 262 21.15 -9.69 -20.92
C SER A 262 20.04 -10.64 -20.46
N ILE A 263 19.96 -10.93 -19.15
CA ILE A 263 18.90 -11.73 -18.53
C ILE A 263 17.57 -10.96 -18.58
N ALA A 264 17.57 -9.69 -18.18
CA ALA A 264 16.39 -8.81 -18.26
C ALA A 264 15.87 -8.70 -19.70
N ILE A 265 16.77 -8.49 -20.67
CA ILE A 265 16.42 -8.41 -22.10
C ILE A 265 15.81 -9.74 -22.60
N ALA A 266 16.26 -10.89 -22.09
CA ALA A 266 15.67 -12.19 -22.46
C ALA A 266 14.20 -12.30 -21.99
N PHE A 267 13.90 -11.89 -20.76
CA PHE A 267 12.53 -11.81 -20.25
C PHE A 267 11.66 -10.87 -21.09
N LEU A 268 12.14 -9.63 -21.32
CA LEU A 268 11.37 -8.60 -22.04
C LEU A 268 11.05 -9.02 -23.48
N ASN A 269 12.02 -9.64 -24.17
CA ASN A 269 11.81 -10.22 -25.49
C ASN A 269 10.74 -11.33 -25.47
N GLU A 270 10.79 -12.23 -24.49
CA GLU A 270 9.84 -13.34 -24.43
C GLU A 270 8.42 -12.85 -24.12
N VAL A 271 8.27 -11.92 -23.18
CA VAL A 271 6.99 -11.23 -22.91
C VAL A 271 6.38 -10.65 -24.19
N TYR A 272 7.21 -10.00 -25.02
CA TYR A 272 6.74 -9.49 -26.30
C TYR A 272 6.31 -10.59 -27.28
N LYS A 273 7.07 -11.69 -27.38
CA LYS A 273 6.67 -12.83 -28.23
C LYS A 273 5.35 -13.46 -27.78
N LYS A 274 5.03 -13.44 -26.48
CA LYS A 274 3.71 -13.84 -25.95
C LYS A 274 2.61 -12.80 -26.24
N GLY A 275 2.97 -11.67 -26.82
CA GLY A 275 2.10 -10.60 -27.28
C GLY A 275 1.65 -9.67 -26.16
N TYR A 276 2.45 -9.49 -25.11
CA TYR A 276 2.25 -8.43 -24.12
C TYR A 276 3.30 -7.34 -24.33
N THR A 277 2.97 -6.10 -23.98
CA THR A 277 3.93 -4.99 -24.02
C THR A 277 4.91 -5.15 -22.83
N PRO A 278 6.23 -5.33 -23.05
CA PRO A 278 7.20 -5.38 -21.96
C PRO A 278 7.53 -3.98 -21.40
N ILE A 279 7.89 -3.92 -20.11
CA ILE A 279 8.48 -2.74 -19.47
C ILE A 279 9.61 -3.16 -18.51
N PHE A 280 10.71 -2.42 -18.47
CA PHE A 280 11.83 -2.67 -17.56
C PHE A 280 11.72 -1.77 -16.34
N TYR A 281 11.71 -2.35 -15.13
CA TYR A 281 11.73 -1.60 -13.87
C TYR A 281 13.12 -1.57 -13.24
N ALA A 282 13.55 -0.38 -12.79
CA ALA A 282 14.75 -0.21 -11.98
C ALA A 282 14.75 1.17 -11.28
N SER A 283 15.57 1.32 -10.23
CA SER A 283 15.76 2.62 -9.59
C SER A 283 16.55 3.59 -10.49
N ARG A 284 16.29 4.90 -10.35
CA ARG A 284 16.99 5.93 -11.14
C ARG A 284 18.51 5.83 -11.03
N ASN A 285 19.03 5.54 -9.84
CA ASN A 285 20.48 5.49 -9.61
C ASN A 285 21.14 4.31 -10.33
N GLU A 286 20.44 3.18 -10.42
CA GLU A 286 20.91 2.03 -11.19
C GLU A 286 20.91 2.30 -12.70
N LEU A 287 19.92 3.06 -13.17
CA LEU A 287 19.73 3.37 -14.60
C LEU A 287 20.69 4.45 -15.12
N ASN A 288 21.02 5.44 -14.30
CA ASN A 288 21.75 6.63 -14.73
C ASN A 288 23.14 6.26 -15.30
N GLY A 289 23.46 6.77 -16.50
CA GLY A 289 24.79 6.62 -17.10
C GLY A 289 25.25 5.16 -17.31
N ASP A 290 24.33 4.23 -17.48
CA ASP A 290 24.63 2.79 -17.60
C ASP A 290 25.37 2.20 -16.37
N THR A 291 25.09 2.74 -15.17
CA THR A 291 25.82 2.42 -13.93
C THR A 291 25.65 0.95 -13.52
N LYS A 292 24.41 0.47 -13.38
CA LYS A 292 24.12 -0.93 -12.94
C LYS A 292 23.38 -1.76 -13.98
N TRP A 293 22.86 -1.10 -15.02
CA TRP A 293 22.15 -1.69 -16.16
C TRP A 293 22.66 -1.09 -17.46
N ASN A 294 22.58 -1.83 -18.57
CA ASN A 294 22.79 -1.32 -19.92
C ASN A 294 21.56 -0.53 -20.38
N THR A 295 21.21 0.52 -19.64
CA THR A 295 20.09 1.42 -19.87
C THR A 295 20.04 1.93 -21.31
N SER A 296 21.17 2.32 -21.88
CA SER A 296 21.31 2.80 -23.26
C SER A 296 20.91 1.75 -24.29
N GLU A 297 21.06 0.46 -23.99
CA GLU A 297 20.59 -0.64 -24.81
C GLU A 297 19.11 -0.91 -24.57
N ILE A 298 18.69 -1.01 -23.29
CA ILE A 298 17.33 -1.33 -22.89
C ILE A 298 16.34 -0.29 -23.41
N GLN A 299 16.63 1.01 -23.25
CA GLN A 299 15.74 2.11 -23.66
C GLN A 299 15.54 2.24 -25.17
N LYS A 300 16.39 1.58 -25.99
CA LYS A 300 16.22 1.55 -27.46
C LYS A 300 15.04 0.68 -27.87
N ASN A 301 14.73 -0.35 -27.06
CA ASN A 301 13.80 -1.41 -27.40
C ASN A 301 12.64 -1.56 -26.41
N TYR A 302 12.72 -0.98 -25.21
CA TYR A 302 11.72 -1.19 -24.17
C TYR A 302 11.36 0.10 -23.44
N LYS A 303 10.10 0.16 -22.98
CA LYS A 303 9.68 1.16 -22.00
C LYS A 303 10.46 0.96 -20.70
N ILE A 304 10.75 2.06 -20.01
CA ILE A 304 11.32 2.05 -18.66
C ILE A 304 10.28 2.54 -17.65
N TRP A 305 10.12 1.79 -16.56
CA TRP A 305 9.42 2.15 -15.34
C TRP A 305 10.46 2.47 -14.28
N MET A 306 10.66 3.77 -14.02
CA MET A 306 11.72 4.24 -13.14
C MET A 306 11.18 4.45 -11.73
N ALA A 307 11.91 3.99 -10.71
CA ALA A 307 11.66 4.39 -9.32
C ALA A 307 12.57 5.55 -8.89
N TRP A 308 11.97 6.62 -8.36
CA TRP A 308 12.71 7.75 -7.76
C TRP A 308 11.82 8.57 -6.82
N TYR A 309 12.04 8.48 -5.50
CA TYR A 309 11.07 8.97 -4.51
C TYR A 309 11.34 10.38 -3.95
N ASN A 310 12.59 10.84 -4.00
CA ASN A 310 13.01 12.10 -3.36
C ASN A 310 12.96 13.27 -4.34
N GLN A 311 11.83 13.49 -5.00
CA GLN A 311 11.66 14.54 -6.01
C GLN A 311 10.50 15.47 -5.67
N ASP A 312 10.52 16.65 -6.29
CA ASP A 312 9.37 17.55 -6.23
C ASP A 312 8.18 16.92 -6.96
N THR A 313 7.16 16.57 -6.18
CA THR A 313 5.90 15.99 -6.68
C THR A 313 4.84 17.04 -6.95
N SER A 314 5.16 18.33 -6.86
CA SER A 314 4.23 19.42 -7.16
C SER A 314 3.78 19.46 -8.63
N ASN A 315 4.58 18.89 -9.54
CA ASN A 315 4.25 18.77 -10.95
C ASN A 315 4.54 17.37 -11.52
N LEU A 316 3.65 16.41 -11.22
CA LEU A 316 3.73 15.04 -11.75
C LEU A 316 3.55 14.95 -13.28
N ALA A 317 3.03 15.98 -13.94
CA ALA A 317 2.64 15.89 -15.35
C ALA A 317 3.84 15.85 -16.31
N THR A 318 4.99 16.40 -15.89
CA THR A 318 6.21 16.43 -16.72
C THR A 318 7.27 15.43 -16.26
N GLY A 319 7.19 14.99 -14.99
CA GLY A 319 8.20 14.15 -14.37
C GLY A 319 9.55 14.83 -14.19
N PRO A 320 10.49 14.16 -13.49
CA PRO A 320 11.87 14.64 -13.35
C PRO A 320 12.66 14.49 -14.66
N ALA A 321 13.63 15.39 -14.86
CA ALA A 321 14.58 15.26 -15.97
C ALA A 321 15.62 14.18 -15.69
N THR A 322 15.93 13.38 -16.71
CA THR A 322 16.88 12.26 -16.65
C THR A 322 17.76 12.23 -17.90
N SER A 323 18.91 11.57 -17.81
CA SER A 323 19.82 11.31 -18.95
C SER A 323 19.30 10.21 -19.89
N PHE A 324 18.31 9.44 -19.46
CA PHE A 324 17.66 8.36 -20.18
C PHE A 324 16.14 8.60 -20.31
N LYS A 325 15.47 7.87 -21.20
CA LYS A 325 14.02 7.95 -21.39
C LYS A 325 13.29 7.00 -20.44
N TYR A 326 12.15 7.42 -19.91
CA TYR A 326 11.22 6.57 -19.16
C TYR A 326 9.78 6.84 -19.58
N ALA A 327 8.93 5.83 -19.42
CA ALA A 327 7.51 5.89 -19.78
C ALA A 327 6.60 5.92 -18.55
N MET A 328 7.10 5.41 -17.42
CA MET A 328 6.40 5.36 -16.14
C MET A 328 7.35 5.74 -15.01
N TRP A 329 6.85 6.42 -14.00
CA TRP A 329 7.61 6.85 -12.82
C TRP A 329 6.87 6.47 -11.55
N GLN A 330 7.48 5.59 -10.75
CA GLN A 330 7.09 5.34 -9.37
C GLN A 330 7.69 6.44 -8.50
N TYR A 331 6.85 7.38 -8.07
CA TYR A 331 7.30 8.63 -7.46
C TYR A 331 7.24 8.62 -5.93
N THR A 332 6.57 7.62 -5.34
CA THR A 332 6.58 7.43 -3.89
C THR A 332 6.20 6.00 -3.53
N ASN A 333 6.81 5.48 -2.46
CA ASN A 333 6.39 4.25 -1.77
C ASN A 333 5.58 4.52 -0.50
N GLN A 334 5.32 5.78 -0.18
CA GLN A 334 4.59 6.22 1.02
C GLN A 334 3.17 6.71 0.72
N GLY A 335 2.62 6.28 -0.41
CA GLY A 335 1.28 6.62 -0.86
C GLY A 335 0.20 6.24 0.15
N THR A 336 -0.92 6.97 0.11
CA THR A 336 -2.12 6.63 0.88
C THR A 336 -3.31 6.76 -0.05
N VAL A 337 -3.92 5.61 -0.34
CA VAL A 337 -5.02 5.46 -1.30
C VAL A 337 -6.21 4.88 -0.57
N ALA A 338 -7.39 5.47 -0.78
CA ALA A 338 -8.62 4.98 -0.15
C ALA A 338 -8.85 3.50 -0.51
N GLY A 339 -9.24 2.69 0.48
CA GLY A 339 -9.41 1.24 0.31
C GLY A 339 -8.14 0.42 0.49
N ILE A 340 -6.96 1.04 0.62
CA ILE A 340 -5.70 0.34 0.90
C ILE A 340 -5.26 0.66 2.34
N PRO A 341 -5.25 -0.32 3.26
CA PRO A 341 -4.95 -0.08 4.67
C PRO A 341 -3.46 0.18 4.95
N LYS A 342 -2.59 -0.09 3.98
CA LYS A 342 -1.13 0.05 4.06
C LYS A 342 -0.63 1.15 3.13
N LYS A 343 0.63 1.52 3.33
CA LYS A 343 1.36 2.33 2.35
C LYS A 343 1.44 1.57 1.03
N VAL A 344 1.38 2.31 -0.05
CA VAL A 344 1.34 1.77 -1.40
C VAL A 344 2.22 2.61 -2.30
N ASP A 345 2.86 1.94 -3.24
CA ASP A 345 3.63 2.55 -4.30
C ASP A 345 2.69 3.25 -5.28
N VAL A 346 3.06 4.46 -5.71
CA VAL A 346 2.22 5.29 -6.57
C VAL A 346 3.00 5.72 -7.81
N ASP A 347 2.32 5.56 -8.94
CA ASP A 347 2.90 5.70 -10.26
C ASP A 347 2.21 6.79 -11.07
N VAL A 348 2.99 7.41 -11.94
CA VAL A 348 2.49 8.14 -13.10
C VAL A 348 3.01 7.49 -14.36
N ALA A 349 2.10 7.17 -15.29
CA ALA A 349 2.43 6.77 -16.64
C ALA A 349 2.19 7.94 -17.58
N TYR A 350 3.18 8.30 -18.40
CA TYR A 350 3.08 9.36 -19.42
C TYR A 350 2.43 8.85 -20.71
N PHE A 351 1.56 7.85 -20.55
CA PHE A 351 0.76 7.24 -21.59
C PHE A 351 -0.51 6.64 -20.98
N GLY A 352 -1.49 6.39 -21.84
CA GLY A 352 -2.72 5.68 -21.52
C GLY A 352 -3.19 4.86 -22.71
N TYR A 353 -4.37 4.26 -22.61
CA TYR A 353 -4.94 3.41 -23.66
C TYR A 353 -6.36 3.85 -24.01
N ASN A 354 -6.73 3.74 -25.30
CA ASN A 354 -8.07 4.14 -25.78
C ASN A 354 -9.18 3.18 -25.35
N GLY A 355 -8.82 2.03 -24.79
CA GLY A 355 -9.74 1.01 -24.31
C GLY A 355 -9.08 0.10 -23.28
N THR A 356 -9.67 -1.07 -23.08
CA THR A 356 -9.17 -2.14 -22.22
C THR A 356 -8.92 -3.36 -23.12
N GLU A 357 -7.75 -3.98 -23.00
CA GLU A 357 -7.41 -5.18 -23.76
C GLU A 357 -8.41 -6.31 -23.50
N ALA A 358 -8.56 -7.21 -24.46
CA ALA A 358 -9.22 -8.48 -24.20
C ALA A 358 -8.25 -9.46 -23.53
N ALA A 359 -8.76 -10.37 -22.71
CA ALA A 359 -7.97 -11.52 -22.26
C ALA A 359 -7.55 -12.37 -23.47
N LYS A 360 -6.31 -12.87 -23.46
CA LYS A 360 -5.80 -13.75 -24.53
C LYS A 360 -6.47 -15.12 -24.51
N ASP A 361 -6.76 -15.62 -23.32
CA ASP A 361 -7.57 -16.81 -23.07
C ASP A 361 -8.92 -16.36 -22.50
N THR A 362 -10.00 -16.64 -23.23
CA THR A 362 -11.37 -16.24 -22.86
C THR A 362 -12.15 -17.37 -22.19
N SER A 363 -11.49 -18.50 -21.90
CA SER A 363 -12.11 -19.58 -21.12
C SER A 363 -12.45 -19.12 -19.71
N GLU A 364 -13.41 -19.80 -19.09
CA GLU A 364 -13.86 -19.48 -17.74
C GLU A 364 -12.68 -19.46 -16.76
N ARG A 365 -12.67 -18.45 -15.88
CA ARG A 365 -11.67 -18.26 -14.83
C ARG A 365 -12.34 -18.41 -13.47
N GLU A 366 -11.65 -19.06 -12.55
CA GLU A 366 -12.11 -19.21 -11.17
C GLU A 366 -12.27 -17.84 -10.49
N THR A 367 -13.30 -17.69 -9.66
CA THR A 367 -13.43 -16.51 -8.81
C THR A 367 -12.37 -16.55 -7.72
N ALA A 368 -11.46 -15.59 -7.73
CA ALA A 368 -10.44 -15.46 -6.70
C ALA A 368 -11.01 -14.79 -5.45
N GLN A 369 -10.53 -15.24 -4.30
CA GLN A 369 -10.77 -14.62 -3.01
C GLN A 369 -9.48 -13.94 -2.55
N ALA A 370 -9.60 -12.88 -1.75
CA ALA A 370 -8.44 -12.26 -1.14
C ALA A 370 -7.73 -13.28 -0.22
N ASP A 371 -6.41 -13.31 -0.29
CA ASP A 371 -5.61 -13.94 0.75
C ASP A 371 -5.60 -13.01 1.97
N VAL A 372 -6.56 -13.26 2.86
CA VAL A 372 -6.76 -12.53 4.11
C VAL A 372 -5.68 -12.83 5.16
N GLU A 373 -4.82 -13.82 4.92
CA GLU A 373 -3.70 -14.21 5.77
C GLU A 373 -2.36 -13.68 5.25
N ALA A 374 -2.31 -13.04 4.07
CA ALA A 374 -1.09 -12.61 3.40
C ALA A 374 -0.08 -11.83 4.28
N LEU A 375 -0.59 -11.10 5.27
CA LEU A 375 0.20 -10.25 6.18
C LEU A 375 0.43 -10.90 7.56
N MET A 376 0.11 -12.18 7.70
CA MET A 376 0.10 -12.87 8.98
C MET A 376 0.54 -14.32 8.84
N LYS A 377 1.69 -14.65 9.41
CA LYS A 377 2.15 -16.03 9.48
C LYS A 377 1.29 -16.83 10.46
N PHE A 378 0.72 -17.93 9.99
CA PHE A 378 0.09 -18.96 10.80
C PHE A 378 0.98 -20.21 10.83
N THR A 379 1.23 -20.73 12.02
CA THR A 379 1.77 -22.08 12.22
C THR A 379 0.60 -23.04 12.26
N ASP A 380 0.70 -24.14 11.52
CA ASP A 380 -0.37 -25.13 11.48
C ASP A 380 -0.63 -25.74 12.87
N ALA A 381 -1.91 -25.96 13.15
CA ALA A 381 -2.40 -26.62 14.34
C ALA A 381 -3.48 -27.63 13.94
N ASN A 382 -3.78 -28.57 14.83
CA ASN A 382 -4.91 -29.48 14.64
C ASN A 382 -5.45 -29.90 16.00
N GLU A 383 -6.27 -29.04 16.59
CA GLU A 383 -6.81 -29.26 17.92
C GLU A 383 -8.23 -28.72 18.05
N THR A 384 -9.02 -29.35 18.90
CA THR A 384 -10.37 -28.89 19.24
C THR A 384 -10.27 -27.82 20.31
N VAL A 385 -10.89 -26.67 20.06
CA VAL A 385 -10.96 -25.55 20.99
C VAL A 385 -12.41 -25.16 21.28
N THR A 386 -12.64 -24.59 22.45
CA THR A 386 -13.86 -23.85 22.78
C THR A 386 -13.52 -22.43 23.22
N ALA A 387 -14.51 -21.54 23.24
CA ALA A 387 -14.32 -20.24 23.86
C ALA A 387 -14.21 -20.38 25.38
N LYS A 388 -13.32 -19.61 26.02
CA LYS A 388 -13.26 -19.52 27.49
C LYS A 388 -14.58 -18.99 28.09
N SER A 389 -15.27 -18.11 27.37
CA SER A 389 -16.61 -17.64 27.71
C SER A 389 -17.40 -17.37 26.43
N LYS A 390 -16.95 -16.41 25.63
CA LYS A 390 -17.40 -16.15 24.25
C LYS A 390 -16.26 -15.53 23.44
N THR A 391 -16.23 -15.76 22.14
CA THR A 391 -15.31 -15.07 21.21
C THR A 391 -15.97 -14.90 19.84
N ASN A 392 -15.62 -13.82 19.14
CA ASN A 392 -16.11 -13.58 17.78
C ASN A 392 -15.22 -14.32 16.78
N LEU A 393 -15.87 -15.04 15.87
CA LEU A 393 -15.29 -15.62 14.67
C LEU A 393 -15.51 -14.64 13.51
N ARG A 394 -14.42 -14.19 12.91
CA ARG A 394 -14.39 -13.15 11.88
C ARG A 394 -13.99 -13.72 10.52
N ASP A 395 -14.32 -13.01 9.46
CA ASP A 395 -13.91 -13.34 8.09
C ASP A 395 -12.42 -13.13 7.80
N LYS A 396 -11.74 -12.28 8.57
CA LYS A 396 -10.29 -12.10 8.52
C LYS A 396 -9.67 -11.78 9.88
N PRO A 397 -8.36 -11.99 10.07
CA PRO A 397 -7.69 -11.75 11.35
C PRO A 397 -7.42 -10.24 11.60
N SER A 398 -8.49 -9.45 11.63
CA SER A 398 -8.48 -8.02 11.91
C SER A 398 -9.63 -7.65 12.85
N GLN A 399 -9.44 -6.62 13.67
CA GLN A 399 -10.50 -5.98 14.47
C GLN A 399 -10.94 -4.63 13.88
N GLY A 400 -10.38 -4.24 12.73
CA GLY A 400 -10.71 -3.00 12.02
C GLY A 400 -12.12 -3.03 11.41
N SER A 401 -12.54 -1.88 10.89
CA SER A 401 -13.82 -1.71 10.19
C SER A 401 -13.95 -2.55 8.92
N ASP A 402 -12.83 -3.07 8.45
CA ASP A 402 -12.68 -3.90 7.26
C ASP A 402 -12.92 -5.40 7.52
N SER A 403 -13.19 -5.79 8.77
CA SER A 403 -13.44 -7.16 9.23
C SER A 403 -14.83 -7.29 9.83
N THR A 404 -15.55 -8.35 9.46
CA THR A 404 -16.91 -8.61 9.93
C THR A 404 -16.98 -9.81 10.86
N VAL A 405 -17.76 -9.68 11.94
CA VAL A 405 -18.09 -10.83 12.80
C VAL A 405 -19.13 -11.67 12.06
N LYS A 406 -18.79 -12.95 11.82
CA LYS A 406 -19.67 -13.90 11.16
C LYS A 406 -20.42 -14.76 12.16
N VAL A 407 -19.73 -15.20 13.20
CA VAL A 407 -20.26 -16.08 14.25
C VAL A 407 -19.71 -15.64 15.60
N THR A 408 -20.45 -15.88 16.69
CA THR A 408 -19.92 -15.81 18.04
C THR A 408 -19.87 -17.22 18.62
N LEU A 409 -18.68 -17.72 18.89
CA LEU A 409 -18.45 -19.01 19.53
C LEU A 409 -18.57 -18.85 21.04
N THR A 410 -19.47 -19.58 21.68
CA THR A 410 -19.64 -19.60 23.14
C THR A 410 -18.94 -20.80 23.78
N ASN A 411 -18.66 -20.70 25.08
CA ASN A 411 -18.13 -21.82 25.86
C ASN A 411 -19.04 -23.05 25.71
N GLY A 412 -18.42 -24.22 25.52
CA GLY A 412 -19.09 -25.48 25.22
C GLY A 412 -19.32 -25.75 23.72
N GLN A 413 -19.38 -24.72 22.88
CA GLN A 413 -19.30 -24.92 21.42
C GLN A 413 -17.84 -25.14 21.02
N THR A 414 -17.61 -26.06 20.09
CA THR A 414 -16.26 -26.43 19.66
C THR A 414 -15.99 -26.02 18.21
N ALA A 415 -14.74 -25.66 17.95
CA ALA A 415 -14.19 -25.42 16.62
C ALA A 415 -12.84 -26.15 16.50
N THR A 416 -12.42 -26.46 15.27
CA THR A 416 -11.08 -27.02 15.03
C THR A 416 -10.11 -25.87 14.77
N ARG A 417 -9.13 -25.66 15.64
CA ARG A 417 -8.04 -24.70 15.39
C ARG A 417 -7.04 -25.31 14.42
N THR A 418 -6.93 -24.70 13.24
CA THR A 418 -6.07 -25.15 12.13
C THR A 418 -4.81 -24.31 11.97
N GLY A 419 -4.70 -23.20 12.71
CA GLY A 419 -3.48 -22.40 12.73
C GLY A 419 -3.43 -21.40 13.88
N ILE A 420 -2.22 -21.06 14.30
CA ILE A 420 -1.94 -20.08 15.34
C ILE A 420 -0.92 -19.07 14.80
N SER A 421 -1.20 -17.79 14.97
CA SER A 421 -0.27 -16.72 14.66
C SER A 421 0.29 -16.08 15.93
N ASN A 422 1.57 -15.71 15.91
CA ASN A 422 2.23 -14.94 16.97
C ASN A 422 1.61 -13.54 17.19
N SER A 423 0.81 -13.07 16.22
CA SER A 423 0.01 -11.85 16.32
C SER A 423 -1.20 -11.97 17.27
N GLY A 424 -1.43 -13.14 17.87
CA GLY A 424 -2.53 -13.39 18.80
C GLY A 424 -3.83 -13.83 18.14
N TRP A 425 -3.79 -14.22 16.86
CA TRP A 425 -4.93 -14.78 16.13
C TRP A 425 -4.84 -16.29 15.96
N SER A 426 -6.00 -16.94 15.97
CA SER A 426 -6.17 -18.35 15.64
C SER A 426 -7.05 -18.47 14.40
N ARG A 427 -6.61 -19.29 13.45
CA ARG A 427 -7.42 -19.77 12.33
C ARG A 427 -8.20 -20.98 12.81
N VAL A 428 -9.52 -20.94 12.65
CA VAL A 428 -10.43 -22.00 13.13
C VAL A 428 -11.39 -22.41 12.03
N VAL A 429 -11.76 -23.69 12.01
CA VAL A 429 -12.86 -24.21 11.20
C VAL A 429 -14.05 -24.46 12.12
N TYR A 430 -15.18 -23.83 11.80
CA TYR A 430 -16.45 -23.99 12.52
C TYR A 430 -17.57 -24.16 11.49
N ASP A 431 -18.41 -25.19 11.66
CA ASP A 431 -19.45 -25.56 10.70
C ASP A 431 -18.98 -25.65 9.24
N GLY A 432 -17.77 -26.18 9.03
CA GLY A 432 -17.17 -26.37 7.70
C GLY A 432 -16.62 -25.10 7.05
N ALA A 433 -16.70 -23.93 7.70
CA ALA A 433 -16.14 -22.67 7.21
C ALA A 433 -14.93 -22.23 8.04
N THR A 434 -13.98 -21.59 7.38
CA THR A 434 -12.80 -21.00 8.02
C THR A 434 -13.11 -19.61 8.56
N TYR A 435 -12.67 -19.35 9.80
CA TYR A 435 -12.79 -18.07 10.48
C TYR A 435 -11.54 -17.75 11.30
N TYR A 436 -11.48 -16.53 11.82
CA TYR A 436 -10.40 -16.05 12.67
C TYR A 436 -10.93 -15.57 14.02
N ALA A 437 -10.26 -16.00 15.10
CA ALA A 437 -10.60 -15.66 16.47
C ALA A 437 -9.37 -15.16 17.22
N VAL A 438 -9.56 -14.32 18.24
CA VAL A 438 -8.47 -13.91 19.13
C VAL A 438 -8.07 -15.11 19.99
N SER A 439 -6.81 -15.55 19.86
CA SER A 439 -6.27 -16.77 20.48
C SER A 439 -6.46 -16.80 22.00
N SER A 440 -6.34 -15.65 22.67
CA SER A 440 -6.46 -15.57 24.14
C SER A 440 -7.85 -15.92 24.66
N TYR A 441 -8.88 -15.90 23.81
CA TYR A 441 -10.25 -16.29 24.16
C TYR A 441 -10.57 -17.75 23.89
N LEU A 442 -9.65 -18.51 23.29
CA LEU A 442 -9.81 -19.94 23.04
C LEU A 442 -9.09 -20.75 24.12
N THR A 443 -9.58 -21.96 24.37
CA THR A 443 -8.95 -22.96 25.24
C THR A 443 -9.15 -24.36 24.65
N THR A 444 -8.17 -25.23 24.85
CA THR A 444 -8.26 -26.67 24.57
C THR A 444 -8.87 -27.46 25.73
N ASP A 445 -8.96 -26.86 26.91
CA ASP A 445 -9.71 -27.44 28.03
C ASP A 445 -11.21 -27.28 27.79
N LEU A 446 -11.82 -28.30 27.20
CA LEU A 446 -13.25 -28.34 26.90
C LEU A 446 -14.12 -28.52 28.15
N SER A 447 -13.52 -28.83 29.31
CA SER A 447 -14.20 -28.97 30.59
C SER A 447 -14.22 -27.67 31.40
N ALA A 448 -13.43 -26.67 30.99
CA ALA A 448 -13.38 -25.37 31.63
C ALA A 448 -14.76 -24.69 31.56
N LYS A 449 -15.44 -24.63 32.70
CA LYS A 449 -16.65 -23.81 32.84
C LYS A 449 -16.28 -22.36 32.55
N ALA A 450 -17.17 -21.67 31.82
CA ALA A 450 -17.03 -20.22 31.67
C ALA A 450 -16.82 -19.59 33.04
N PRO A 451 -15.82 -18.69 33.21
CA PRO A 451 -15.62 -18.03 34.49
C PRO A 451 -16.93 -17.35 34.88
N GLU A 452 -17.48 -17.75 36.04
CA GLU A 452 -18.69 -17.13 36.57
C GLU A 452 -18.43 -15.63 36.69
N THR A 453 -19.32 -14.83 36.11
CA THR A 453 -19.31 -13.39 36.30
C THR A 453 -19.35 -13.14 37.80
N ALA A 454 -18.24 -12.69 38.39
CA ALA A 454 -18.24 -12.26 39.77
C ALA A 454 -19.38 -11.23 39.94
N PRO A 455 -20.22 -11.33 40.98
CA PRO A 455 -21.26 -10.35 41.20
C PRO A 455 -20.64 -8.96 41.27
N GLN A 456 -21.19 -8.05 40.47
CA GLN A 456 -20.87 -6.64 40.47
C GLN A 456 -20.87 -6.13 41.92
N PRO A 457 -19.78 -5.57 42.45
CA PRO A 457 -19.83 -4.86 43.72
C PRO A 457 -20.85 -3.73 43.57
N ALA A 458 -21.80 -3.66 44.50
CA ALA A 458 -22.74 -2.55 44.56
C ALA A 458 -21.97 -1.22 44.53
N SER A 459 -22.43 -0.28 43.69
CA SER A 459 -21.90 1.08 43.61
C SER A 459 -21.78 1.67 45.03
N PRO A 460 -20.62 2.24 45.41
CA PRO A 460 -20.55 3.06 46.60
C PRO A 460 -21.44 4.29 46.40
N GLU A 461 -22.30 4.54 47.39
CA GLU A 461 -23.08 5.75 47.58
C GLU A 461 -22.17 7.00 47.60
N PRO A 462 -22.57 8.16 47.05
CA PRO A 462 -21.68 9.31 46.93
C PRO A 462 -21.42 9.96 48.29
N ALA A 463 -20.15 9.96 48.73
CA ALA A 463 -19.70 10.76 49.87
C ALA A 463 -19.47 12.23 49.43
N PRO A 464 -19.67 13.20 50.34
CA PRO A 464 -19.95 14.60 49.99
C PRO A 464 -18.70 15.38 49.58
N ALA A 465 -18.93 16.46 48.82
CA ALA A 465 -17.93 17.39 48.32
C ALA A 465 -17.02 17.94 49.44
N PRO A 466 -15.70 18.07 49.20
CA PRO A 466 -14.84 18.86 50.09
C PRO A 466 -14.86 20.34 49.71
N ALA A 467 -14.95 21.16 50.75
CA ALA A 467 -14.75 22.60 50.72
C ALA A 467 -13.29 22.97 50.40
N THR A 468 -13.15 24.20 49.91
CA THR A 468 -11.93 24.97 49.73
C THR A 468 -11.03 24.99 50.96
N ASP A 469 -9.75 24.67 50.78
CA ASP A 469 -8.67 25.42 51.44
C ASP A 469 -7.37 25.32 50.64
N THR A 470 -6.73 26.48 50.49
CA THR A 470 -5.44 26.72 49.85
C THR A 470 -4.27 26.28 50.74
N GLN A 471 -3.33 25.52 50.19
CA GLN A 471 -1.94 25.53 50.65
C GLN A 471 -0.97 25.07 49.55
N GLU A 472 0.02 25.91 49.28
CA GLU A 472 1.24 25.60 48.51
C GLU A 472 2.03 24.47 49.20
N ALA A 473 2.52 23.51 48.41
CA ALA A 473 3.92 23.07 48.43
C ALA A 473 4.19 21.87 47.50
N ALA A 474 5.33 21.97 46.82
CA ALA A 474 6.20 20.91 46.32
C ALA A 474 5.80 20.15 45.05
N GLU A 475 6.49 20.52 43.96
CA GLU A 475 6.81 19.64 42.83
C GLU A 475 7.33 18.29 43.34
N ALA A 476 6.60 17.22 43.03
CA ALA A 476 7.09 15.86 43.08
C ALA A 476 7.12 15.32 41.64
N THR A 477 8.32 15.24 41.09
CA THR A 477 8.64 14.59 39.83
C THR A 477 8.22 13.12 39.86
N PRO A 478 7.42 12.61 38.90
CA PRO A 478 7.22 11.18 38.77
C PRO A 478 8.49 10.55 38.18
N GLN A 479 9.19 9.84 39.05
CA GLN A 479 10.36 9.03 38.78
C GLN A 479 10.10 8.05 37.62
N ALA A 480 10.93 8.14 36.58
CA ALA A 480 10.92 7.24 35.44
C ALA A 480 11.16 5.78 35.90
N ALA A 481 10.24 4.88 35.54
CA ALA A 481 10.45 3.45 35.67
C ALA A 481 11.36 2.94 34.53
N PRO A 482 12.29 2.02 34.82
CA PRO A 482 13.28 1.57 33.84
C PRO A 482 12.65 0.60 32.81
N GLY A 483 13.00 0.81 31.54
CA GLY A 483 13.06 -0.24 30.52
C GLY A 483 11.75 -0.64 29.82
N PHE A 484 11.19 0.22 28.97
CA PHE A 484 10.29 -0.22 27.90
C PHE A 484 10.74 0.40 26.57
N LYS A 485 10.99 -0.43 25.54
CA LYS A 485 11.28 0.04 24.17
C LYS A 485 10.01 0.45 23.39
N THR A 486 8.84 0.40 24.01
CA THR A 486 7.58 0.82 23.39
C THR A 486 7.36 2.33 23.57
N LYS A 487 7.48 3.08 22.48
CA LYS A 487 7.23 4.53 22.47
C LYS A 487 5.72 4.80 22.53
N PHE A 488 5.24 5.48 23.56
CA PHE A 488 3.87 5.98 23.62
C PHE A 488 3.82 7.41 23.09
N THR A 489 2.80 7.72 22.30
CA THR A 489 2.42 9.10 22.01
C THR A 489 1.65 9.62 23.21
N ASP A 490 2.13 10.69 23.83
CA ASP A 490 1.48 11.29 25.00
C ASP A 490 0.11 11.87 24.64
N CYS A 491 -0.83 11.75 25.56
CA CYS A 491 -2.15 12.36 25.45
C CYS A 491 -2.70 12.61 26.86
N ASN A 492 -3.83 13.32 26.97
CA ASN A 492 -4.54 13.49 28.22
C ASN A 492 -6.04 13.39 27.95
N GLU A 493 -6.56 12.18 27.98
CA GLU A 493 -7.95 11.90 27.62
C GLU A 493 -8.65 11.15 28.76
N VAL A 494 -9.85 11.60 29.11
CA VAL A 494 -10.73 10.83 29.99
C VAL A 494 -11.31 9.69 29.17
N ILE A 495 -11.09 8.45 29.62
CA ILE A 495 -11.55 7.25 28.93
C ILE A 495 -12.43 6.42 29.83
N THR A 496 -13.28 5.60 29.24
CA THR A 496 -14.01 4.52 29.92
C THR A 496 -13.90 3.23 29.12
N ALA A 497 -14.06 2.08 29.78
CA ALA A 497 -14.13 0.82 29.05
C ALA A 497 -15.40 0.76 28.19
N LYS A 498 -15.34 0.10 27.03
CA LYS A 498 -16.52 -0.19 26.21
C LYS A 498 -17.46 -1.17 26.91
N GLU A 499 -16.88 -2.18 27.56
CA GLU A 499 -17.59 -3.12 28.44
C GLU A 499 -16.77 -3.34 29.73
N ARG A 500 -15.55 -3.87 29.59
CA ARG A 500 -14.52 -3.95 30.63
C ARG A 500 -13.13 -4.11 29.99
N VAL A 501 -12.07 -3.69 30.68
CA VAL A 501 -10.69 -3.90 30.25
C VAL A 501 -9.78 -4.13 31.46
N ASN A 502 -8.83 -5.07 31.32
CA ASN A 502 -7.81 -5.29 32.34
C ASN A 502 -6.71 -4.22 32.23
N LEU A 503 -6.36 -3.62 33.36
CA LEU A 503 -5.22 -2.74 33.53
C LEU A 503 -4.05 -3.57 34.06
N ARG A 504 -2.93 -3.55 33.36
CA ARG A 504 -1.77 -4.43 33.60
C ARG A 504 -0.54 -3.64 34.03
N SER A 505 0.39 -4.31 34.71
CA SER A 505 1.68 -3.75 35.12
C SER A 505 2.62 -3.47 33.93
N LYS A 506 2.46 -4.22 32.83
CA LYS A 506 3.21 -4.04 31.57
C LYS A 506 2.25 -4.03 30.37
N PRO A 507 2.59 -3.37 29.24
CA PRO A 507 1.80 -3.41 28.01
C PRO A 507 2.01 -4.73 27.25
N SER A 508 1.72 -5.85 27.90
CA SER A 508 1.84 -7.19 27.32
C SER A 508 0.78 -8.12 27.90
N VAL A 509 0.33 -9.10 27.10
CA VAL A 509 -0.52 -10.21 27.56
C VAL A 509 0.23 -11.55 27.59
N THR A 510 1.48 -11.58 27.11
CA THR A 510 2.30 -12.77 26.95
C THR A 510 3.55 -12.77 27.83
N ASP A 511 4.02 -11.61 28.27
CA ASP A 511 5.13 -11.49 29.23
C ASP A 511 4.67 -12.05 30.59
N ALA A 512 5.44 -13.00 31.14
CA ALA A 512 5.15 -13.66 32.40
C ALA A 512 5.08 -12.69 33.59
N ASP A 513 5.80 -11.57 33.51
CA ASP A 513 5.80 -10.52 34.54
C ASP A 513 4.66 -9.50 34.36
N SER A 514 3.87 -9.60 33.28
CA SER A 514 2.73 -8.73 33.04
C SER A 514 1.49 -9.22 33.78
N THR A 515 1.31 -8.69 34.99
CA THR A 515 0.19 -9.05 35.86
C THR A 515 -1.00 -8.10 35.63
N VAL A 516 -2.22 -8.62 35.82
CA VAL A 516 -3.41 -7.78 35.88
C VAL A 516 -3.46 -7.14 37.26
N VAL A 517 -3.39 -5.81 37.29
CA VAL A 517 -3.38 -5.02 38.53
C VAL A 517 -4.79 -4.54 38.87
N ALA A 518 -5.58 -4.17 37.85
CA ALA A 518 -6.96 -3.73 38.04
C ALA A 518 -7.84 -4.07 36.82
N THR A 519 -9.14 -3.82 36.93
CA THR A 519 -10.09 -3.92 35.81
C THR A 519 -10.94 -2.66 35.77
N LEU A 520 -10.95 -1.99 34.62
CA LEU A 520 -11.79 -0.83 34.36
C LEU A 520 -13.10 -1.31 33.70
N TYR A 521 -14.24 -0.85 34.20
CA TYR A 521 -15.56 -1.20 33.69
C TYR A 521 -16.20 -0.04 32.93
N ALA A 522 -17.17 -0.36 32.07
CA ALA A 522 -17.93 0.67 31.35
C ALA A 522 -18.64 1.60 32.33
N GLY A 523 -18.49 2.91 32.11
CA GLY A 523 -18.98 3.96 32.99
C GLY A 523 -17.98 4.37 34.08
N THR A 524 -16.93 3.59 34.35
CA THR A 524 -15.80 4.02 35.20
C THR A 524 -14.81 4.80 34.35
N SER A 525 -14.40 5.97 34.82
CA SER A 525 -13.45 6.83 34.11
C SER A 525 -12.02 6.58 34.57
N ALA A 526 -11.06 6.66 33.66
CA ALA A 526 -9.63 6.70 33.92
C ALA A 526 -8.97 7.72 32.98
N VAL A 527 -7.72 8.11 33.24
CA VAL A 527 -6.99 9.05 32.36
C VAL A 527 -6.05 8.26 31.47
N ARG A 528 -6.22 8.35 30.16
CA ARG A 528 -5.22 7.89 29.20
C ARG A 528 -4.14 8.94 29.08
N THR A 529 -2.93 8.59 29.50
CA THR A 529 -1.75 9.47 29.46
C THR A 529 -0.84 9.20 28.27
N GLY A 530 -1.11 8.14 27.50
CA GLY A 530 -0.44 7.88 26.24
C GLY A 530 -1.04 6.70 25.48
N TYR A 531 -0.78 6.62 24.19
CA TYR A 531 -1.18 5.48 23.36
C TYR A 531 -0.08 5.10 22.37
N ASN A 532 -0.05 3.82 22.01
CA ASN A 532 0.79 3.28 20.96
C ASN A 532 -0.14 2.61 19.94
N SER A 533 -0.21 3.19 18.73
CA SER A 533 -1.05 2.71 17.63
C SER A 533 -0.48 1.49 16.90
N GLU A 534 0.83 1.26 16.99
CA GLU A 534 1.54 0.16 16.35
C GLU A 534 1.23 -1.19 17.03
N TYR A 535 1.23 -1.19 18.37
CA TYR A 535 1.01 -2.37 19.21
C TYR A 535 -0.36 -2.37 19.91
N GLY A 536 -1.15 -1.30 19.77
CA GLY A 536 -2.53 -1.23 20.25
C GLY A 536 -2.68 -1.11 21.77
N TRP A 537 -1.70 -0.51 22.45
CA TRP A 537 -1.70 -0.31 23.91
C TRP A 537 -1.93 1.14 24.30
N SER A 538 -2.59 1.35 25.43
CA SER A 538 -2.78 2.65 26.08
C SER A 538 -2.12 2.62 27.45
N ARG A 539 -1.38 3.68 27.76
CA ARG A 539 -0.87 3.98 29.09
C ARG A 539 -1.95 4.75 29.85
N ILE A 540 -2.37 4.21 30.98
CA ILE A 540 -3.49 4.67 31.77
C ILE A 540 -2.98 5.05 33.16
N GLU A 541 -3.36 6.22 33.63
CA GLU A 541 -3.27 6.57 35.04
C GLU A 541 -4.58 6.22 35.74
N TYR A 542 -4.50 5.33 36.73
CA TYR A 542 -5.65 4.83 37.47
C TYR A 542 -5.27 4.64 38.95
N ASN A 543 -6.00 5.30 39.86
CA ASN A 543 -5.72 5.32 41.30
C ASN A 543 -4.26 5.68 41.66
N GLY A 544 -3.67 6.65 40.95
CA GLY A 544 -2.29 7.08 41.16
C GLY A 544 -1.22 6.10 40.69
N GLN A 545 -1.59 5.06 39.92
CA GLN A 545 -0.68 4.11 39.31
C GLN A 545 -0.69 4.23 37.79
N VAL A 546 0.50 4.07 37.19
CA VAL A 546 0.65 3.91 35.74
C VAL A 546 0.45 2.43 35.38
N LEU A 547 -0.61 2.16 34.64
CA LEU A 547 -1.00 0.84 34.16
C LEU A 547 -1.18 0.85 32.64
N TYR A 548 -1.34 -0.33 32.05
CA TYR A 548 -1.49 -0.48 30.61
C TYR A 548 -2.72 -1.29 30.25
N CYS A 549 -3.44 -0.85 29.22
CA CYS A 549 -4.60 -1.58 28.72
C CYS A 549 -4.59 -1.61 27.19
N VAL A 550 -5.33 -2.54 26.60
CA VAL A 550 -5.47 -2.60 25.14
C VAL A 550 -6.42 -1.49 24.69
N SER A 551 -5.93 -0.61 23.80
CA SER A 551 -6.59 0.63 23.38
C SER A 551 -7.97 0.40 22.76
N SER A 552 -8.19 -0.76 22.13
CA SER A 552 -9.46 -1.07 21.46
C SER A 552 -10.63 -1.34 22.41
N TYR A 553 -10.37 -1.63 23.70
CA TYR A 553 -11.42 -1.87 24.71
C TYR A 553 -11.85 -0.62 25.48
N ILE A 554 -11.23 0.52 25.20
CA ILE A 554 -11.60 1.80 25.81
C ILE A 554 -12.19 2.73 24.75
N LYS A 555 -12.93 3.73 25.20
CA LYS A 555 -13.41 4.85 24.40
C LYS A 555 -13.16 6.14 25.16
N VAL A 556 -12.92 7.22 24.43
CA VAL A 556 -12.86 8.56 25.02
C VAL A 556 -14.25 8.96 25.47
N VAL A 557 -14.32 9.52 26.67
CA VAL A 557 -15.53 10.17 27.20
C VAL A 557 -15.44 11.62 26.76
N GLU A 558 -16.33 12.01 25.84
CA GLU A 558 -16.49 13.41 25.40
C GLU A 558 -17.03 14.31 26.50
#